data_AF-A0A3M8AMD6-F1
#
_entry.id   AF-A0A3M8AMD6-F1
#
_cell.length_a   1.000
_cell.length_b   1.000
_cell.length_c   1.000
_cell.angle_alpha   90.00
_cell.angle_beta   90.00
_cell.angle_gamma   90.00
#
_symmetry.space_group_name_H-M   'P 1'
#
loop_
_entity.id
_entity.type
_entity.pdbx_description
1 polymer ?
#
loop_
_entity_poly.entity_id
_entity_poly.type
_entity_poly.pdbx_seq_one_letter_code
_entity_poly.pdbx_strand_id
1 'polypeptide(L)'
;MIERTAALLDRILEIDDPVARNALITLCYRDLAAQIGEVIGRRDVNWFAFGAWASGTAGSAIRGEGLLFDLGTSRNIAAGNLAIIADVAPRFILWLREVEAEGVANEAALARTLAHPTFASAPRLAEAIRWYHAARDLTAVTDPLTDAACDKSAAELVLLANLLTGAHEQDLVDRFIDAAMPLGGLFGLVTTRFVHILTPDGPLDVCRDVVAPSYLGSALFPAPLELLDNPDLCALCEHFGQSTRADAAASNALEWEDFDDRMGFILTFFRAYQRDARFFEVPVEFLRAGFPPASVDGEVSGPAMR
;
A
#
# COMPACT_ATOMS: atom_id res chain seq x y z
N MET A 1 15.33 -15.23 -2.75
CA MET A 1 14.60 -14.07 -3.32
C MET A 1 14.74 -12.86 -2.40
N ILE A 2 14.62 -13.07 -1.08
CA ILE A 2 14.79 -12.06 -0.02
C ILE A 2 16.08 -11.24 -0.17
N GLU A 3 17.23 -11.86 -0.39
CA GLU A 3 18.50 -11.13 -0.57
C GLU A 3 18.52 -10.21 -1.78
N ARG A 4 17.80 -10.56 -2.86
CA ARG A 4 17.65 -9.67 -4.02
C ARG A 4 16.82 -8.44 -3.66
N THR A 5 15.77 -8.61 -2.85
CA THR A 5 14.93 -7.51 -2.38
C THR A 5 15.66 -6.63 -1.38
N ALA A 6 16.49 -7.20 -0.50
CA ALA A 6 17.39 -6.43 0.36
C ALA A 6 18.38 -5.59 -0.46
N ALA A 7 19.06 -6.20 -1.44
CA ALA A 7 19.97 -5.46 -2.33
C ALA A 7 19.25 -4.40 -3.19
N LEU A 8 17.99 -4.62 -3.55
CA LEU A 8 17.16 -3.63 -4.22
C LEU A 8 16.89 -2.43 -3.30
N LEU A 9 16.63 -2.66 -2.02
CA LEU A 9 16.46 -1.60 -1.02
C LEU A 9 17.73 -0.76 -0.87
N ASP A 10 18.90 -1.39 -0.80
CA ASP A 10 20.18 -0.67 -0.75
C ASP A 10 20.35 0.24 -1.99
N ARG A 11 20.04 -0.30 -3.18
CA ARG A 11 20.09 0.48 -4.43
C ARG A 11 19.10 1.65 -4.45
N ILE A 12 17.92 1.52 -3.86
CA ILE A 12 16.94 2.61 -3.76
C ILE A 12 17.54 3.80 -2.99
N LEU A 13 18.31 3.53 -1.93
CA LEU A 13 18.93 4.55 -1.09
C LEU A 13 20.07 5.29 -1.77
N GLU A 14 20.67 4.69 -2.82
CA GLU A 14 21.79 5.27 -3.57
C GLU A 14 21.35 6.08 -4.80
N ILE A 15 20.10 5.96 -5.25
CA ILE A 15 19.63 6.65 -6.46
C ILE A 15 19.13 8.06 -6.13
N ASP A 16 19.76 9.05 -6.79
CA ASP A 16 19.36 10.46 -6.69
C ASP A 16 18.13 10.80 -7.53
N ASP A 17 18.01 10.23 -8.74
CA ASP A 17 16.88 10.52 -9.64
C ASP A 17 15.56 10.03 -9.06
N PRO A 18 14.62 10.91 -8.69
CA PRO A 18 13.38 10.52 -8.00
C PRO A 18 12.48 9.64 -8.87
N VAL A 19 12.52 9.78 -10.20
CA VAL A 19 11.71 8.97 -11.12
C VAL A 19 12.22 7.53 -11.18
N ALA A 20 13.52 7.35 -11.45
CA ALA A 20 14.15 6.03 -11.43
C ALA A 20 14.07 5.38 -10.04
N ARG A 21 14.26 6.16 -8.98
CA ARG A 21 14.12 5.68 -7.60
C ARG A 21 12.69 5.18 -7.35
N ASN A 22 11.66 5.94 -7.72
CA ASN A 22 10.27 5.52 -7.51
C ASN A 22 9.96 4.20 -8.23
N ALA A 23 10.44 4.00 -9.45
CA ALA A 23 10.25 2.73 -10.17
C ALA A 23 10.88 1.54 -9.41
N LEU A 24 12.05 1.73 -8.79
CA LEU A 24 12.65 0.71 -7.93
C LEU A 24 11.90 0.53 -6.61
N ILE A 25 11.35 1.60 -6.02
CA ILE A 25 10.49 1.52 -4.83
C ILE A 25 9.25 0.67 -5.15
N THR A 26 8.55 0.95 -6.24
CA THR A 26 7.39 0.16 -6.69
C THR A 26 7.77 -1.30 -6.93
N LEU A 27 8.95 -1.56 -7.50
CA LEU A 27 9.48 -2.90 -7.68
C LEU A 27 9.72 -3.62 -6.34
N CYS A 28 10.26 -2.90 -5.34
CA CYS A 28 10.50 -3.44 -4.00
C CYS A 28 9.20 -3.80 -3.29
N TYR A 29 8.19 -2.93 -3.35
CA TYR A 29 6.83 -3.22 -2.88
C TYR A 29 6.28 -4.49 -3.52
N ARG A 30 6.36 -4.62 -4.86
CA ARG A 30 5.89 -5.80 -5.58
C ARG A 30 6.58 -7.08 -5.10
N ASP A 31 7.91 -7.04 -4.97
CA ASP A 31 8.69 -8.21 -4.59
C ASP A 31 8.41 -8.63 -3.13
N LEU A 32 8.22 -7.66 -2.22
CA LEU A 32 7.79 -7.92 -0.84
C LEU A 32 6.36 -8.44 -0.77
N ALA A 33 5.45 -7.88 -1.57
CA ALA A 33 4.07 -8.35 -1.65
C ALA A 33 3.98 -9.83 -2.03
N ALA A 34 4.80 -10.25 -3.00
CA ALA A 34 4.92 -11.65 -3.38
C ALA A 34 5.46 -12.51 -2.23
N GLN A 35 6.57 -12.11 -1.62
CA GLN A 35 7.23 -12.87 -0.55
C GLN A 35 6.36 -13.01 0.70
N ILE A 36 5.70 -11.94 1.14
CA ILE A 36 4.74 -11.99 2.24
C ILE A 36 3.56 -12.89 1.87
N GLY A 37 3.09 -12.84 0.62
CA GLY A 37 2.06 -13.74 0.11
C GLY A 37 2.46 -15.22 0.11
N GLU A 38 3.74 -15.57 0.00
CA GLU A 38 4.21 -16.95 0.19
C GLU A 38 4.15 -17.39 1.67
N VAL A 39 4.20 -16.45 2.60
CA VAL A 39 4.10 -16.72 4.04
C VAL A 39 2.65 -16.89 4.47
N ILE A 40 1.80 -15.88 4.19
CA ILE A 40 0.43 -15.82 4.71
C ILE A 40 -0.63 -16.33 3.73
N GLY A 41 -0.22 -16.72 2.52
CA GLY A 41 -1.13 -17.00 1.40
C GLY A 41 -1.49 -15.74 0.60
N ARG A 42 -2.17 -15.95 -0.53
CA ARG A 42 -2.50 -14.90 -1.51
C ARG A 42 -4.00 -14.67 -1.66
N ARG A 43 -4.80 -15.24 -0.74
CA ARG A 43 -6.26 -15.10 -0.71
C ARG A 43 -6.66 -13.68 -0.32
N ASP A 44 -5.95 -13.12 0.65
CA ASP A 44 -6.11 -11.75 1.11
C ASP A 44 -4.86 -10.94 0.72
N VAL A 45 -5.08 -9.72 0.25
CA VAL A 45 -4.07 -8.77 -0.23
C VAL A 45 -3.31 -8.23 0.97
N ASN A 46 -1.99 -8.25 0.94
CA ASN A 46 -1.15 -7.64 1.97
C ASN A 46 -0.83 -6.18 1.64
N TRP A 47 -0.42 -5.42 2.67
CA TRP A 47 -0.16 -3.98 2.56
C TRP A 47 0.86 -3.64 1.47
N PHE A 48 1.88 -4.47 1.24
CA PHE A 48 2.87 -4.20 0.19
C PHE A 48 2.28 -4.24 -1.22
N ALA A 49 1.24 -5.07 -1.46
CA ALA A 49 0.54 -5.09 -2.74
C ALA A 49 -0.23 -3.77 -2.95
N PHE A 50 -0.96 -3.29 -1.94
CA PHE A 50 -1.57 -1.96 -1.99
C PHE A 50 -0.52 -0.85 -2.17
N GLY A 51 0.59 -0.93 -1.43
CA GLY A 51 1.71 0.00 -1.51
C GLY A 51 2.36 0.06 -2.89
N ALA A 52 2.44 -1.06 -3.61
CA ALA A 52 2.93 -1.08 -4.99
C ALA A 52 2.04 -0.24 -5.93
N TRP A 53 0.72 -0.33 -5.77
CA TRP A 53 -0.24 0.45 -6.56
C TRP A 53 -0.25 1.93 -6.18
N ALA A 54 -0.19 2.23 -4.87
CA ALA A 54 -0.06 3.59 -4.38
C ALA A 54 1.25 4.25 -4.89
N SER A 55 2.39 3.55 -4.79
CA SER A 55 3.68 4.01 -5.29
C SER A 55 3.70 4.19 -6.82
N GLY A 56 3.05 3.29 -7.55
CA GLY A 56 2.90 3.40 -9.00
C GLY A 56 2.07 4.62 -9.41
N THR A 57 0.97 4.88 -8.69
CA THR A 57 0.13 6.07 -8.86
C THR A 57 0.91 7.36 -8.55
N ALA A 58 1.63 7.38 -7.42
CA ALA A 58 2.51 8.49 -7.04
C ALA A 58 3.58 8.77 -8.10
N GLY A 59 4.03 7.75 -8.85
CA GLY A 59 5.00 7.89 -9.93
C GLY A 59 4.59 8.91 -11.00
N SER A 60 3.30 9.03 -11.32
CA SER A 60 2.81 10.02 -12.28
C SER A 60 3.00 11.44 -11.77
N ALA A 61 2.66 11.70 -10.50
CA ALA A 61 2.90 13.01 -9.87
C ALA A 61 4.40 13.33 -9.77
N ILE A 62 5.24 12.34 -9.47
CA ILE A 62 6.70 12.51 -9.42
C ILE A 62 7.26 12.89 -10.80
N ARG A 63 6.72 12.33 -11.88
CA ARG A 63 7.06 12.69 -13.27
C ARG A 63 6.47 14.04 -13.71
N GLY A 64 5.69 14.72 -12.86
CA GLY A 64 5.03 15.98 -13.17
C GLY A 64 3.79 15.83 -14.06
N GLU A 65 3.27 14.62 -14.24
CA GLU A 65 2.11 14.35 -15.08
C GLU A 65 0.84 14.87 -14.40
N GLY A 66 0.06 15.68 -15.11
CA GLY A 66 -1.20 16.22 -14.60
C GLY A 66 -1.06 17.40 -13.61
N LEU A 67 0.16 17.84 -13.31
CA LEU A 67 0.40 19.02 -12.48
C LEU A 67 0.48 20.28 -13.35
N LEU A 68 -0.48 21.20 -13.17
CA LEU A 68 -0.45 22.51 -13.85
C LEU A 68 0.72 23.39 -13.35
N PHE A 69 1.09 23.26 -12.07
CA PHE A 69 2.24 23.91 -11.43
C PHE A 69 2.83 22.98 -10.36
N ASP A 70 4.15 22.73 -10.40
CA ASP A 70 4.84 21.92 -9.37
C ASP A 70 5.54 22.82 -8.35
N LEU A 71 4.83 23.15 -7.27
CA LEU A 71 5.35 23.94 -6.14
C LEU A 71 6.15 23.08 -5.14
N GLY A 72 6.80 22.01 -5.61
CA GLY A 72 7.54 21.05 -4.77
C GLY A 72 6.74 19.80 -4.40
N THR A 73 5.51 19.68 -4.90
CA THR A 73 4.64 18.50 -4.72
C THR A 73 5.34 17.23 -5.22
N SER A 74 5.95 17.24 -6.41
CA SER A 74 6.68 16.07 -6.94
C SER A 74 7.82 15.64 -6.00
N ARG A 75 8.61 16.61 -5.49
CA ARG A 75 9.72 16.34 -4.57
C ARG A 75 9.24 15.79 -3.23
N ASN A 76 8.17 16.34 -2.67
CA ASN A 76 7.64 15.90 -1.37
C ASN A 76 7.00 14.51 -1.46
N ILE A 77 6.29 14.20 -2.56
CA ILE A 77 5.79 12.85 -2.84
C ILE A 77 6.96 11.86 -2.99
N ALA A 78 7.98 12.21 -3.76
CA ALA A 78 9.16 11.35 -3.94
C ALA A 78 9.94 11.12 -2.63
N ALA A 79 10.02 12.13 -1.76
CA ALA A 79 10.66 12.03 -0.46
C ALA A 79 9.84 11.20 0.53
N GLY A 80 8.52 11.41 0.56
CA GLY A 80 7.58 10.62 1.37
C GLY A 80 7.64 9.14 1.01
N ASN A 81 7.51 8.80 -0.28
CA ASN A 81 7.53 7.39 -0.72
C ASN A 81 8.86 6.70 -0.39
N LEU A 82 9.99 7.42 -0.49
CA LEU A 82 11.29 6.93 -0.03
C LEU A 82 11.32 6.69 1.49
N ALA A 83 10.82 7.64 2.28
CA ALA A 83 10.80 7.53 3.74
C ALA A 83 10.02 6.29 4.21
N ILE A 84 8.87 6.02 3.57
CA ILE A 84 8.02 4.87 3.89
C ILE A 84 8.77 3.56 3.65
N ILE A 85 9.24 3.32 2.43
CA ILE A 85 9.85 2.03 2.10
C ILE A 85 11.16 1.82 2.87
N ALA A 86 11.94 2.87 3.10
CA ALA A 86 13.18 2.80 3.86
C ALA A 86 12.95 2.46 5.34
N ASP A 87 11.77 2.80 5.89
CA ASP A 87 11.41 2.47 7.27
C ASP A 87 10.68 1.12 7.38
N VAL A 88 9.67 0.87 6.55
CA VAL A 88 8.82 -0.32 6.69
C VAL A 88 9.52 -1.59 6.18
N ALA A 89 10.16 -1.55 5.01
CA ALA A 89 10.69 -2.74 4.35
C ALA A 89 11.74 -3.52 5.17
N PRO A 90 12.74 -2.88 5.83
CA PRO A 90 13.76 -3.61 6.59
C PRO A 90 13.19 -4.56 7.64
N ARG A 91 12.07 -4.19 8.28
CA ARG A 91 11.45 -4.95 9.36
C ARG A 91 10.74 -6.21 8.85
N PHE A 92 10.08 -6.10 7.70
CA PHE A 92 9.48 -7.25 7.03
C PHE A 92 10.53 -8.14 6.36
N ILE A 93 11.61 -7.58 5.81
CA ILE A 93 12.76 -8.35 5.30
C ILE A 93 13.39 -9.16 6.44
N LEU A 94 13.57 -8.57 7.62
CA LEU A 94 14.06 -9.29 8.80
C LEU A 94 13.14 -10.49 9.14
N TRP A 95 11.82 -10.27 9.16
CA TRP A 95 10.88 -11.37 9.40
C TRP A 95 11.01 -12.48 8.36
N LEU A 96 11.05 -12.12 7.07
CA LEU A 96 11.21 -13.07 5.98
C LEU A 96 12.51 -13.87 6.09
N ARG A 97 13.62 -13.24 6.52
CA ARG A 97 14.90 -13.94 6.76
C ARG A 97 14.80 -14.95 7.90
N GLU A 98 14.12 -14.60 8.99
CA GLU A 98 13.91 -15.53 10.11
C GLU A 98 13.02 -16.71 9.70
N VAL A 99 12.00 -16.46 8.88
CA VAL A 99 11.14 -17.51 8.29
C VAL A 99 11.95 -18.42 7.36
N GLU A 100 12.81 -17.86 6.49
CA GLU A 100 13.69 -18.63 5.60
C GLU A 100 14.70 -19.46 6.40
N ALA A 101 15.27 -18.92 7.48
CA ALA A 101 16.22 -19.61 8.33
C ALA A 101 15.61 -20.80 9.09
N GLU A 102 14.35 -20.69 9.54
CA GLU A 102 13.60 -21.80 10.12
C GLU A 102 13.03 -22.77 9.07
N GLY A 103 13.00 -22.36 7.80
CA GLY A 103 12.35 -23.08 6.70
C GLY A 103 10.82 -23.01 6.71
N VAL A 104 10.22 -22.38 7.73
CA VAL A 104 8.78 -22.21 7.88
C VAL A 104 8.47 -21.04 8.81
N ALA A 105 7.34 -20.35 8.60
CA ALA A 105 6.83 -19.40 9.56
C ALA A 105 6.36 -20.14 10.82
N ASN A 106 7.05 -19.90 11.93
CA ASN A 106 6.76 -20.51 13.23
C ASN A 106 7.05 -19.51 14.36
N GLU A 107 6.66 -19.89 15.57
CA GLU A 107 6.82 -19.06 16.78
C GLU A 107 8.30 -18.70 17.04
N ALA A 108 9.27 -19.55 16.68
CA ALA A 108 10.68 -19.27 16.88
C ALA A 108 11.17 -18.16 15.92
N ALA A 109 10.80 -18.22 14.64
CA ALA A 109 11.06 -17.15 13.68
C ALA A 109 10.42 -15.83 14.12
N LEU A 110 9.16 -15.89 14.57
CA LEU A 110 8.43 -14.73 15.06
C LEU A 110 9.11 -14.11 16.29
N ALA A 111 9.44 -14.93 17.29
CA ALA A 111 10.08 -14.47 18.52
C ALA A 111 11.44 -13.80 18.25
N ARG A 112 12.28 -14.38 17.38
CA ARG A 112 13.57 -13.78 17.01
C ARG A 112 13.43 -12.49 16.23
N THR A 113 12.47 -12.43 15.30
CA THR A 113 12.12 -11.21 14.57
C THR A 113 11.76 -10.09 15.53
N LEU A 114 10.81 -10.34 16.44
CA LEU A 114 10.25 -9.31 17.32
C LEU A 114 11.18 -8.95 18.48
N ALA A 115 12.19 -9.77 18.78
CA ALA A 115 13.26 -9.44 19.70
C ALA A 115 14.28 -8.45 19.12
N HIS A 116 14.26 -8.21 17.80
CA HIS A 116 15.20 -7.30 17.17
C HIS A 116 14.93 -5.83 17.56
N PRO A 117 15.95 -5.04 17.96
CA PRO A 117 15.77 -3.68 18.47
C PRO A 117 15.07 -2.70 17.53
N THR A 118 15.04 -2.98 16.22
CA THR A 118 14.36 -2.15 15.21
C THR A 118 12.87 -1.91 15.51
N PHE A 119 12.23 -2.83 16.23
CA PHE A 119 10.81 -2.73 16.58
C PHE A 119 10.54 -1.83 17.79
N ALA A 120 11.56 -1.45 18.56
CA ALA A 120 11.40 -0.53 19.69
C ALA A 120 10.85 0.83 19.25
N SER A 121 11.19 1.28 18.03
CA SER A 121 10.69 2.52 17.43
C SER A 121 9.48 2.31 16.51
N ALA A 122 8.98 1.09 16.36
CA ALA A 122 7.90 0.75 15.43
C ALA A 122 6.98 -0.35 16.02
N PRO A 123 6.33 -0.11 17.17
CA PRO A 123 5.50 -1.12 17.83
C PRO A 123 4.32 -1.59 16.96
N ARG A 124 3.70 -0.69 16.17
CA ARG A 124 2.61 -1.06 15.25
C ARG A 124 3.06 -2.05 14.17
N LEU A 125 4.28 -1.93 13.66
CA LEU A 125 4.83 -2.90 12.71
C LEU A 125 5.12 -4.26 13.35
N ALA A 126 5.52 -4.26 14.62
CA ALA A 126 5.66 -5.51 15.38
C ALA A 126 4.32 -6.22 15.52
N GLU A 127 3.26 -5.49 15.86
CA GLU A 127 1.89 -6.02 15.94
C GLU A 127 1.35 -6.48 14.59
N ALA A 128 1.57 -5.71 13.51
CA ALA A 128 1.20 -6.13 12.17
C ALA A 128 1.80 -7.49 11.78
N ILE A 129 3.10 -7.70 12.06
CA ILE A 129 3.77 -8.99 11.81
C ILE A 129 3.16 -10.11 12.66
N ARG A 130 2.82 -9.85 13.93
CA ARG A 130 2.11 -10.84 14.77
C ARG A 130 0.77 -11.25 14.16
N TRP A 131 -0.01 -10.30 13.64
CA TRP A 131 -1.32 -10.59 13.08
C TRP A 131 -1.26 -11.31 11.73
N TYR A 132 -0.30 -10.96 10.89
CA TYR A 132 -0.01 -11.77 9.70
C TYR A 132 0.41 -13.19 10.05
N HIS A 133 1.27 -13.37 11.06
CA HIS A 133 1.65 -14.71 11.52
C HIS A 133 0.46 -15.49 12.09
N ALA A 134 -0.40 -14.84 12.87
CA ALA A 134 -1.61 -15.47 13.42
C ALA A 134 -2.61 -15.89 12.32
N ALA A 135 -2.81 -15.06 11.30
CA ALA A 135 -3.63 -15.43 10.14
C ALA A 135 -3.07 -16.66 9.41
N ARG A 136 -1.74 -16.71 9.24
CA ARG A 136 -1.05 -17.88 8.68
C ARG A 136 -1.28 -19.13 9.52
N ASP A 137 -1.12 -19.05 10.84
CA ASP A 137 -1.25 -20.22 11.71
C ASP A 137 -2.67 -20.77 11.70
N LEU A 138 -3.66 -19.89 11.64
CA LEU A 138 -5.06 -20.27 11.53
C LEU A 138 -5.34 -21.04 10.21
N THR A 139 -4.81 -20.54 9.09
CA THR A 139 -5.01 -21.15 7.77
C THR A 139 -4.13 -22.38 7.51
N ALA A 140 -3.07 -22.59 8.30
CA ALA A 140 -2.21 -23.77 8.21
C ALA A 140 -2.86 -25.05 8.78
N VAL A 141 -3.83 -24.90 9.70
CA VAL A 141 -4.49 -26.04 10.38
C VAL A 141 -5.93 -26.28 9.91
N THR A 142 -6.52 -25.31 9.21
CA THR A 142 -7.91 -25.34 8.77
C THR A 142 -8.02 -24.78 7.35
N ASP A 143 -8.72 -25.48 6.45
CA ASP A 143 -8.96 -25.00 5.09
C ASP A 143 -10.06 -23.93 5.05
N PRO A 144 -9.73 -22.65 4.75
CA PRO A 144 -10.71 -21.56 4.70
C PRO A 144 -11.80 -21.73 3.64
N LEU A 145 -11.59 -22.60 2.65
CA LEU A 145 -12.63 -22.92 1.66
C LEU A 145 -13.77 -23.77 2.24
N THR A 146 -13.51 -24.46 3.35
CA THR A 146 -14.45 -25.38 3.98
C THR A 146 -14.92 -24.90 5.36
N ASP A 147 -14.21 -23.95 5.97
CA ASP A 147 -14.55 -23.34 7.25
C ASP A 147 -14.65 -21.81 7.11
N ALA A 148 -15.90 -21.32 7.04
CA ALA A 148 -16.19 -19.90 6.90
C ALA A 148 -15.81 -19.07 8.14
N ALA A 149 -15.80 -19.67 9.34
CA ALA A 149 -15.40 -18.96 10.55
C ALA A 149 -13.88 -18.76 10.58
N CYS A 150 -13.12 -19.79 10.21
CA CYS A 150 -11.68 -19.69 9.97
C CYS A 150 -11.35 -18.65 8.88
N ASP A 151 -12.04 -18.71 7.73
CA ASP A 151 -11.85 -17.75 6.63
C ASP A 151 -12.09 -16.31 7.07
N LYS A 152 -13.13 -16.10 7.88
CA LYS A 152 -13.45 -14.81 8.48
C LYS A 152 -12.33 -14.31 9.38
N SER A 153 -11.96 -15.10 10.39
CA SER A 153 -10.93 -14.68 11.35
C SER A 153 -9.58 -14.45 10.66
N ALA A 154 -9.20 -15.26 9.67
CA ALA A 154 -7.98 -15.05 8.90
C ALA A 154 -8.02 -13.73 8.12
N ALA A 155 -9.12 -13.46 7.39
CA ALA A 155 -9.28 -12.23 6.62
C ALA A 155 -9.23 -10.97 7.50
N GLU A 156 -9.88 -11.00 8.67
CA GLU A 156 -9.85 -9.90 9.64
C GLU A 156 -8.44 -9.66 10.19
N LEU A 157 -7.68 -10.70 10.49
CA LEU A 157 -6.30 -10.56 10.96
C LEU A 157 -5.37 -9.98 9.89
N VAL A 158 -5.52 -10.37 8.61
CA VAL A 158 -4.77 -9.75 7.51
C VAL A 158 -5.17 -8.29 7.33
N LEU A 159 -6.46 -7.96 7.41
CA LEU A 159 -6.93 -6.57 7.35
C LEU A 159 -6.34 -5.74 8.51
N LEU A 160 -6.38 -6.25 9.74
CA LEU A 160 -5.81 -5.57 10.91
C LEU A 160 -4.30 -5.31 10.73
N ALA A 161 -3.56 -6.31 10.24
CA ALA A 161 -2.14 -6.14 9.93
C ALA A 161 -1.90 -5.07 8.84
N ASN A 162 -2.74 -5.03 7.80
CA ASN A 162 -2.69 -3.99 6.77
C ASN A 162 -2.90 -2.59 7.38
N LEU A 163 -3.90 -2.44 8.25
CA LEU A 163 -4.25 -1.15 8.87
C LEU A 163 -3.19 -0.66 9.85
N LEU A 164 -2.59 -1.56 10.64
CA LEU A 164 -1.49 -1.19 11.54
C LEU A 164 -0.25 -0.76 10.76
N THR A 165 0.06 -1.45 9.66
CA THR A 165 1.15 -1.05 8.75
C THR A 165 0.85 0.30 8.11
N GLY A 166 -0.37 0.49 7.60
CA GLY A 166 -0.84 1.75 7.04
C GLY A 166 -0.79 2.90 8.05
N ALA A 167 -1.29 2.71 9.27
CA ALA A 167 -1.26 3.74 10.30
C ALA A 167 0.18 4.14 10.69
N HIS A 168 1.10 3.17 10.76
CA HIS A 168 2.53 3.46 11.00
C HIS A 168 3.14 4.27 9.84
N GLU A 169 2.86 3.88 8.60
CA GLU A 169 3.26 4.62 7.41
C GLU A 169 2.69 6.06 7.43
N GLN A 170 1.39 6.21 7.69
CA GLN A 170 0.72 7.51 7.64
C GLN A 170 1.23 8.47 8.71
N ASP A 171 1.57 7.99 9.92
CA ASP A 171 2.24 8.80 10.95
C ASP A 171 3.61 9.29 10.48
N LEU A 172 4.38 8.43 9.80
CA LEU A 172 5.71 8.78 9.30
C LEU A 172 5.65 9.85 8.21
N VAL A 173 4.62 9.81 7.37
CA VAL A 173 4.48 10.72 6.22
C VAL A 173 3.65 11.97 6.46
N ASP A 174 3.00 12.09 7.60
CA ASP A 174 2.18 13.25 7.97
C ASP A 174 2.91 14.58 7.69
N ARG A 175 4.17 14.69 8.15
CA ARG A 175 5.05 15.84 7.89
C ARG A 175 5.33 16.13 6.40
N PHE A 176 5.30 15.12 5.54
CA PHE A 176 5.51 15.27 4.09
C PHE A 176 4.22 15.61 3.36
N ILE A 177 3.07 15.16 3.88
CA ILE A 177 1.74 15.51 3.39
C ILE A 177 1.50 17.01 3.58
N ASP A 178 1.75 17.54 4.78
CA ASP A 178 1.69 18.97 5.07
C ASP A 178 2.59 19.79 4.15
N ALA A 179 3.80 19.28 3.89
CA ALA A 179 4.75 19.94 3.00
C ALA A 179 4.32 19.86 1.52
N ALA A 180 3.68 18.77 1.09
CA ALA A 180 3.17 18.58 -0.26
C ALA A 180 1.91 19.41 -0.54
N MET A 181 1.17 19.78 0.51
CA MET A 181 -0.03 20.63 0.47
C MET A 181 0.16 21.90 1.32
N PRO A 182 1.08 22.81 0.91
CA PRO A 182 1.58 23.88 1.78
C PRO A 182 0.59 25.01 2.09
N LEU A 183 -0.64 24.95 1.57
CA LEU A 183 -1.60 26.05 1.67
C LEU A 183 -2.65 25.85 2.77
N GLY A 184 -2.88 24.63 3.26
CA GLY A 184 -3.80 24.29 4.36
C GLY A 184 -5.25 24.80 4.23
N GLY A 185 -6.13 24.37 5.13
CA GLY A 185 -7.51 24.86 5.23
C GLY A 185 -8.30 24.77 3.91
N LEU A 186 -8.95 25.85 3.48
CA LEU A 186 -9.74 25.88 2.23
C LEU A 186 -8.94 25.47 0.98
N PHE A 187 -7.62 25.65 0.98
CA PHE A 187 -6.76 25.24 -0.13
C PHE A 187 -6.34 23.77 -0.03
N GLY A 188 -6.27 23.19 1.17
CA GLY A 188 -6.08 21.75 1.42
C GLY A 188 -7.24 20.89 0.87
N LEU A 189 -8.47 21.40 0.98
CA LEU A 189 -9.65 20.82 0.32
C LEU A 189 -9.53 20.84 -1.22
N VAL A 190 -8.88 21.85 -1.80
CA VAL A 190 -8.69 21.96 -3.25
C VAL A 190 -7.60 21.01 -3.73
N THR A 191 -6.52 20.84 -2.95
CA THR A 191 -5.42 19.92 -3.29
C THR A 191 -5.81 18.45 -3.10
N THR A 192 -6.64 18.14 -2.09
CA THR A 192 -7.15 16.78 -1.85
C THR A 192 -7.90 16.20 -3.05
N ARG A 193 -8.60 17.04 -3.83
CA ARG A 193 -9.32 16.62 -5.06
C ARG A 193 -8.43 16.09 -6.18
N PHE A 194 -7.11 16.25 -6.07
CA PHE A 194 -6.16 15.68 -7.02
C PHE A 194 -5.55 14.37 -6.53
N VAL A 195 -5.80 13.99 -5.27
CA VAL A 195 -5.39 12.71 -4.70
C VAL A 195 -6.31 11.64 -5.26
N HIS A 196 -5.70 10.74 -6.04
CA HIS A 196 -6.37 9.56 -6.55
C HIS A 196 -5.49 8.35 -6.32
N ILE A 197 -6.11 7.19 -6.19
CA ILE A 197 -5.43 5.90 -6.13
C ILE A 197 -5.86 5.12 -7.36
N LEU A 198 -4.90 4.68 -8.18
CA LEU A 198 -5.22 3.74 -9.24
C LEU A 198 -5.52 2.37 -8.62
N THR A 199 -6.60 1.78 -9.09
CA THR A 199 -7.00 0.41 -8.77
C THR A 199 -7.13 -0.39 -10.06
N PRO A 200 -7.27 -1.72 -9.98
CA PRO A 200 -7.58 -2.54 -11.15
C PRO A 200 -8.85 -2.13 -11.91
N ASP A 201 -9.78 -1.41 -11.26
CA ASP A 201 -11.03 -0.91 -11.86
C ASP A 201 -10.91 0.53 -12.39
N GLY A 202 -9.76 1.17 -12.19
CA GLY A 202 -9.51 2.56 -12.56
C GLY A 202 -9.20 3.46 -11.37
N PRO A 203 -9.10 4.79 -11.60
CA PRO A 203 -8.81 5.75 -10.54
C PRO A 203 -9.98 5.87 -9.56
N LEU A 204 -9.67 5.82 -8.26
CA LEU A 204 -10.57 6.25 -7.18
C LEU A 204 -10.21 7.67 -6.75
N ASP A 205 -11.22 8.53 -6.70
CA ASP A 205 -11.19 9.89 -6.15
C ASP A 205 -11.40 9.79 -4.64
N VAL A 206 -10.40 10.18 -3.84
CA VAL A 206 -10.48 10.04 -2.37
C VAL A 206 -11.55 10.94 -1.74
N CYS A 207 -11.98 11.99 -2.44
CA CYS A 207 -13.09 12.84 -2.00
C CYS A 207 -14.47 12.18 -2.19
N ARG A 208 -14.53 10.94 -2.66
CA ARG A 208 -15.76 10.17 -2.82
C ARG A 208 -15.68 8.91 -1.98
N ASP A 209 -16.85 8.46 -1.55
CA ASP A 209 -16.98 7.18 -0.86
C ASP A 209 -16.39 6.05 -1.71
N VAL A 210 -15.73 5.11 -1.04
CA VAL A 210 -15.22 3.89 -1.64
C VAL A 210 -16.39 3.14 -2.29
N VAL A 211 -16.24 2.85 -3.57
CA VAL A 211 -17.27 2.15 -4.36
C VAL A 211 -17.05 0.64 -4.34
N ALA A 212 -18.13 -0.10 -4.58
CA ALA A 212 -18.08 -1.55 -4.75
C ALA A 212 -17.09 -1.92 -5.89
N PRO A 213 -16.06 -2.73 -5.60
CA PRO A 213 -15.09 -3.14 -6.60
C PRO A 213 -15.68 -4.22 -7.51
N SER A 214 -15.27 -4.23 -8.77
CA SER A 214 -15.90 -5.05 -9.82
C SER A 214 -15.77 -6.56 -9.57
N TYR A 215 -14.72 -7.00 -8.86
CA TYR A 215 -14.50 -8.41 -8.52
C TYR A 215 -15.54 -8.96 -7.52
N LEU A 216 -16.28 -8.09 -6.83
CA LEU A 216 -17.37 -8.43 -5.91
C LEU A 216 -18.76 -8.37 -6.55
N GLY A 217 -18.85 -8.02 -7.84
CA GLY A 217 -20.13 -7.77 -8.50
C GLY A 217 -20.83 -6.55 -7.91
N SER A 218 -21.82 -6.76 -7.04
CA SER A 218 -22.59 -5.70 -6.38
C SER A 218 -22.33 -5.57 -4.87
N ALA A 219 -21.52 -6.45 -4.28
CA ALA A 219 -21.20 -6.36 -2.85
C ALA A 219 -20.11 -5.31 -2.59
N LEU A 220 -20.17 -4.64 -1.44
CA LEU A 220 -19.17 -3.63 -1.04
C LEU A 220 -17.89 -4.27 -0.49
N PHE A 221 -18.02 -5.36 0.27
CA PHE A 221 -16.92 -6.04 0.93
C PHE A 221 -16.96 -7.54 0.63
N PRO A 222 -15.82 -8.25 0.67
CA PRO A 222 -15.81 -9.70 0.61
C PRO A 222 -16.65 -10.32 1.73
N ALA A 223 -17.30 -11.44 1.46
CA ALA A 223 -18.15 -12.16 2.44
C ALA A 223 -17.60 -12.24 3.88
N PRO A 224 -16.32 -12.64 4.13
CA PRO A 224 -15.79 -12.69 5.50
C PRO A 224 -15.68 -11.32 6.18
N LEU A 225 -15.64 -10.25 5.40
CA LEU A 225 -15.47 -8.87 5.87
C LEU A 225 -16.75 -8.04 5.70
N GLU A 226 -17.90 -8.62 5.37
CA GLU A 226 -19.17 -7.88 5.32
C GLU A 226 -19.61 -7.37 6.70
N LEU A 227 -19.30 -8.13 7.75
CA LEU A 227 -19.48 -7.74 9.15
C LEU A 227 -18.16 -7.98 9.88
N LEU A 228 -17.61 -6.95 10.52
CA LEU A 228 -16.41 -7.07 11.35
C LEU A 228 -16.79 -7.43 12.79
N ASP A 229 -16.16 -8.48 13.32
CA ASP A 229 -16.33 -8.95 14.70
C ASP A 229 -15.02 -8.89 15.51
N ASN A 230 -13.86 -8.81 14.85
CA ASN A 230 -12.60 -8.61 15.57
C ASN A 230 -12.64 -7.31 16.39
N PRO A 231 -12.32 -7.36 17.70
CA PRO A 231 -12.49 -6.20 18.59
C PRO A 231 -11.56 -5.03 18.24
N ASP A 232 -10.33 -5.32 17.80
CA ASP A 232 -9.37 -4.28 17.42
C ASP A 232 -9.78 -3.59 16.12
N LEU A 233 -10.30 -4.34 15.14
CA LEU A 233 -10.91 -3.77 13.94
C LEU A 233 -12.14 -2.93 14.27
N CYS A 234 -13.02 -3.40 15.14
CA CYS A 234 -14.19 -2.65 15.57
C CYS A 234 -13.78 -1.32 16.22
N ALA A 235 -12.73 -1.32 17.05
CA ALA A 235 -12.19 -0.13 17.67
C ALA A 235 -11.59 0.85 16.64
N LEU A 236 -10.89 0.35 15.61
CA LEU A 236 -10.40 1.18 14.50
C LEU A 236 -11.55 1.78 13.68
N CYS A 237 -12.60 1.01 13.40
CA CYS A 237 -13.81 1.52 12.77
C CYS A 237 -14.45 2.64 13.59
N GLU A 238 -14.61 2.45 14.90
CA GLU A 238 -15.15 3.49 15.79
C GLU A 238 -14.26 4.74 15.79
N HIS A 239 -12.94 4.56 15.91
CA HIS A 239 -11.99 5.67 15.94
C HIS A 239 -12.04 6.54 14.68
N PHE A 240 -12.11 5.91 13.49
CA PHE A 240 -12.13 6.61 12.21
C PHE A 240 -13.55 6.87 11.67
N GLY A 241 -14.58 6.69 12.51
CA GLY A 241 -15.98 6.97 12.13
C GLY A 241 -16.54 6.07 11.03
N GLN A 242 -16.00 4.87 10.85
CA GLN A 242 -16.39 3.91 9.81
C GLN A 242 -17.34 2.82 10.35
N SER A 243 -18.15 2.23 9.47
CA SER A 243 -19.10 1.18 9.83
C SER A 243 -18.42 -0.19 9.95
N THR A 244 -18.78 -0.98 10.96
CA THR A 244 -18.43 -2.40 11.05
C THR A 244 -19.27 -3.29 10.12
N ARG A 245 -20.36 -2.76 9.56
CA ARG A 245 -21.27 -3.47 8.63
C ARG A 245 -20.91 -3.17 7.17
N ALA A 246 -21.67 -3.75 6.24
CA ALA A 246 -21.57 -3.51 4.81
C ALA A 246 -22.08 -2.11 4.40
N ASP A 247 -21.39 -1.09 4.88
CA ASP A 247 -21.65 0.32 4.59
C ASP A 247 -20.32 1.04 4.39
N ALA A 248 -20.21 1.77 3.28
CA ALA A 248 -19.05 2.57 2.90
C ALA A 248 -19.40 4.07 2.84
N ALA A 249 -20.58 4.46 3.31
CA ALA A 249 -20.97 5.86 3.38
C ALA A 249 -20.04 6.64 4.31
N ALA A 250 -19.71 7.89 3.92
CA ALA A 250 -18.76 8.74 4.63
C ALA A 250 -17.36 8.12 4.79
N SER A 251 -16.96 7.30 3.81
CA SER A 251 -15.57 6.83 3.69
C SER A 251 -14.70 7.81 2.90
N ASN A 252 -15.30 8.82 2.26
CA ASN A 252 -14.55 9.90 1.62
C ASN A 252 -13.59 10.62 2.59
N ALA A 253 -12.42 11.01 2.11
CA ALA A 253 -11.52 11.93 2.79
C ALA A 253 -11.62 13.30 2.12
N LEU A 254 -12.24 14.28 2.79
CA LEU A 254 -12.35 15.65 2.24
C LEU A 254 -11.06 16.42 2.46
N GLU A 255 -10.43 16.22 3.62
CA GLU A 255 -9.15 16.81 4.00
C GLU A 255 -8.11 15.69 4.12
N TRP A 256 -7.35 15.41 3.06
CA TRP A 256 -6.35 14.34 3.10
C TRP A 256 -5.19 14.62 4.05
N GLU A 257 -5.01 15.87 4.48
CA GLU A 257 -4.07 16.27 5.54
C GLU A 257 -4.52 15.72 6.91
N ASP A 258 -5.83 15.64 7.15
CA ASP A 258 -6.36 15.09 8.40
C ASP A 258 -6.11 13.58 8.45
N PHE A 259 -5.45 13.16 9.53
CA PHE A 259 -5.03 11.78 9.72
C PHE A 259 -6.23 10.83 9.83
N ASP A 260 -7.28 11.23 10.54
CA ASP A 260 -8.43 10.36 10.82
C ASP A 260 -9.31 10.21 9.57
N ASP A 261 -9.54 11.29 8.82
CA ASP A 261 -10.23 11.26 7.51
C ASP A 261 -9.47 10.33 6.53
N ARG A 262 -8.15 10.51 6.44
CA ARG A 262 -7.29 9.71 5.55
C ARG A 262 -7.30 8.23 5.93
N MET A 263 -7.16 7.92 7.22
CA MET A 263 -7.19 6.54 7.71
C MET A 263 -8.58 5.91 7.59
N GLY A 264 -9.66 6.69 7.73
CA GLY A 264 -11.03 6.24 7.47
C GLY A 264 -11.22 5.77 6.03
N PHE A 265 -10.74 6.55 5.05
CA PHE A 265 -10.73 6.15 3.64
C PHE A 265 -9.89 4.89 3.42
N ILE A 266 -8.65 4.86 3.94
CA ILE A 266 -7.73 3.72 3.78
C ILE A 266 -8.33 2.44 4.38
N LEU A 267 -9.01 2.53 5.52
CA LEU A 267 -9.68 1.40 6.16
C LEU A 267 -10.73 0.78 5.25
N THR A 268 -11.65 1.61 4.76
CA THR A 268 -12.73 1.14 3.89
C THR A 268 -12.19 0.65 2.55
N PHE A 269 -11.16 1.29 2.00
CA PHE A 269 -10.47 0.87 0.79
C PHE A 269 -9.80 -0.50 0.95
N PHE A 270 -8.97 -0.71 1.97
CA PHE A 270 -8.32 -2.01 2.20
C PHE A 270 -9.37 -3.10 2.41
N ARG A 271 -10.44 -2.83 3.17
CA ARG A 271 -11.54 -3.78 3.38
C ARG A 271 -12.25 -4.16 2.08
N ALA A 272 -12.57 -3.18 1.23
CA ALA A 272 -13.26 -3.40 -0.05
C ALA A 272 -12.40 -4.20 -1.04
N TYR A 273 -11.10 -3.91 -1.13
CA TYR A 273 -10.21 -4.53 -2.11
C TYR A 273 -9.39 -5.69 -1.55
N GLN A 274 -9.64 -6.12 -0.31
CA GLN A 274 -8.87 -7.15 0.40
C GLN A 274 -8.70 -8.45 -0.38
N ARG A 275 -9.65 -8.84 -1.25
CA ARG A 275 -9.58 -10.10 -2.01
C ARG A 275 -9.42 -9.91 -3.51
N ASP A 276 -9.05 -8.72 -3.95
CA ASP A 276 -8.78 -8.47 -5.35
C ASP A 276 -7.35 -8.90 -5.71
N ALA A 277 -7.21 -10.13 -6.20
CA ALA A 277 -5.91 -10.71 -6.54
C ALA A 277 -5.12 -9.90 -7.59
N ARG A 278 -5.80 -9.02 -8.36
CA ARG A 278 -5.16 -8.13 -9.34
C ARG A 278 -4.19 -7.14 -8.66
N PHE A 279 -4.32 -6.85 -7.36
CA PHE A 279 -3.35 -6.01 -6.65
C PHE A 279 -1.94 -6.60 -6.61
N PHE A 280 -1.78 -7.91 -6.75
CA PHE A 280 -0.46 -8.52 -6.88
C PHE A 280 0.14 -8.38 -8.29
N GLU A 281 -0.65 -7.99 -9.28
CA GLU A 281 -0.25 -7.82 -10.68
C GLU A 281 0.08 -6.36 -10.95
N VAL A 282 1.26 -5.93 -10.52
CA VAL A 282 1.71 -4.53 -10.69
C VAL A 282 1.84 -4.20 -12.18
N PRO A 283 1.13 -3.16 -12.69
CA PRO A 283 1.22 -2.72 -14.07
C PRO A 283 2.66 -2.41 -14.50
N VAL A 284 3.02 -2.82 -15.72
CA VAL A 284 4.38 -2.57 -16.26
C VAL A 284 4.67 -1.08 -16.40
N GLU A 285 3.64 -0.27 -16.61
CA GLU A 285 3.70 1.19 -16.68
C GLU A 285 4.24 1.81 -15.39
N PHE A 286 3.95 1.22 -14.22
CA PHE A 286 4.44 1.71 -12.93
C PHE A 286 5.95 1.51 -12.77
N LEU A 287 6.52 0.56 -13.51
CA LEU A 287 7.94 0.20 -13.44
C LEU A 287 8.78 0.91 -14.50
N ARG A 288 8.17 1.73 -15.37
CA ARG A 288 8.91 2.49 -16.37
C ARG A 288 9.56 3.71 -15.70
N ALA A 289 10.90 3.71 -15.64
CA ALA A 289 11.64 4.95 -15.49
C ALA A 289 11.38 5.77 -16.76
N GLY A 290 10.68 6.90 -16.63
CA GLY A 290 10.27 7.70 -17.78
C GLY A 290 11.47 8.14 -18.62
N PHE A 291 11.67 7.51 -19.77
CA PHE A 291 12.10 8.25 -20.95
C PHE A 291 10.83 8.55 -21.73
N PRO A 292 10.58 9.80 -22.17
CA PRO A 292 9.56 10.01 -23.18
C PRO A 292 9.90 9.10 -24.38
N PRO A 293 8.91 8.50 -25.08
CA PRO A 293 9.20 7.89 -26.35
C PRO A 293 9.91 8.96 -27.20
N ALA A 294 11.12 8.64 -27.67
CA ALA A 294 11.78 9.48 -28.64
C ALA A 294 10.75 9.74 -29.74
N SER A 295 10.42 11.01 -29.94
CA SER A 295 9.57 11.43 -31.04
C SER A 295 10.18 10.84 -32.31
N VAL A 296 9.51 9.83 -32.86
CA VAL A 296 9.77 9.35 -34.22
C VAL A 296 9.16 10.40 -35.14
N ASP A 297 9.88 11.49 -35.33
CA ASP A 297 9.71 12.42 -36.45
C ASP A 297 11.11 12.86 -36.89
N GLY A 298 11.86 11.86 -37.36
CA GLY A 298 13.11 12.02 -38.09
C GLY A 298 12.93 11.50 -39.51
N GLU A 299 12.12 12.17 -40.31
CA GLU A 299 12.04 12.13 -41.78
C GLU A 299 10.85 13.04 -42.17
N VAL A 300 10.94 14.09 -42.99
CA VAL A 300 11.53 14.22 -44.33
C VAL A 300 11.63 15.73 -44.63
N SER A 301 12.73 16.19 -45.22
CA SER A 301 12.73 17.12 -46.38
C SER A 301 14.15 17.58 -46.71
N GLY A 302 14.84 16.83 -47.58
CA GLY A 302 15.83 17.41 -48.46
C GLY A 302 15.13 17.88 -49.75
N PRO A 303 15.36 19.10 -50.26
CA PRO A 303 15.00 19.43 -51.62
C PRO A 303 16.16 19.09 -52.55
N ALA A 304 15.82 18.37 -53.62
CA ALA A 304 16.68 18.18 -54.78
C ALA A 304 16.83 19.48 -55.59
N MET A 305 18.01 19.62 -56.22
CA MET A 305 18.37 20.44 -57.38
C MET A 305 18.33 21.98 -57.26
N ARG A 306 19.52 22.59 -57.34
CA ARG A 306 20.05 23.13 -58.60
C ARG A 306 21.53 22.83 -58.75
#